data_AF-A0A440M1T6-F1
#
_entry.id   AF-A0A440M1T6-F1
#
_cell.length_a   1.000
_cell.length_b   1.000
_cell.length_c   1.000
_cell.angle_alpha   90.00
_cell.angle_beta   90.00
_cell.angle_gamma   90.00
#
_symmetry.space_group_name_H-M   'P 1'
#
loop_
_entity.id
_entity.type
_entity.pdbx_description
1 polymer ?
#
loop_
_entity_poly.entity_id
_entity_poly.type
_entity_poly.pdbx_seq_one_letter_code
_entity_poly.pdbx_strand_id
1 'polypeptide(L)'
;MQSENPQPPVSKTLAPFRNKVFRSIWTATQISSLGWLVQTVAISWLMATISASDLMVALVQAASTLPVFFLSVFAGAIADNFSRRWVMFAGHCLIASASMTLMISVGLGFVSPWLILGLGFLAGCGFALNDPAWHASVGDILHKRDIPAAVTLMSVGYNIVRSVGPALGGVILAVFGPLAAFALAAVSDLAPISAIWRTKWEVRSSPLPHERMTTAIHDGVRFTAMSLEIRAATARAALFGLASISILALLPLVVRDQLKSGPIVYGILLAGFGMGAFIAGMGNGFLRKVTSQNRLVAFASVACAVCCLSLALTSSVPVAAISLALGGAGWLITWTGIDVSVQLASPRWVVGRTLSIYYALSAGGMAAGSWIWGSVAQNYSLTSALEGAAGALLLVAAAGIVLPVRPWEETDQESSVFHPPDVALDLKPRSGPIVAKVEYLISEENIEAFLGYMRTRRHVQSRAGARNWTLQRNLQTPSLWTETFRTPTWMDFLRLNHRLTAADKEVGQHLLSLHEGEVPPQTVLSIERTTEAIRTRTSTIFSRPPR
;
A
#
# COMPACT_ATOMS: atom_id res chain seq x y z
N MET A 1 -12.41 31.89 33.83
CA MET A 1 -12.60 32.18 32.40
C MET A 1 -11.38 32.96 31.91
N GLN A 2 -10.37 32.26 31.40
CA GLN A 2 -9.24 32.89 30.74
C GLN A 2 -9.58 33.01 29.25
N SER A 3 -9.54 34.23 28.73
CA SER A 3 -9.79 34.58 27.35
C SER A 3 -8.76 33.94 26.42
N GLU A 4 -9.16 32.94 25.65
CA GLU A 4 -8.42 32.51 24.47
C GLU A 4 -8.43 33.63 23.45
N ASN A 5 -7.26 34.24 23.24
CA ASN A 5 -7.01 35.17 22.16
C ASN A 5 -7.18 34.44 20.81
N PRO A 6 -8.05 34.89 19.89
CA PRO A 6 -8.21 34.25 18.59
C PRO A 6 -6.94 34.49 17.76
N GLN A 7 -6.12 33.46 17.60
CA GLN A 7 -5.00 33.51 16.65
C GLN A 7 -5.55 33.65 15.21
N PRO A 8 -4.90 34.44 14.34
CA PRO A 8 -5.38 34.71 12.99
C PRO A 8 -5.47 33.42 12.16
N PRO A 9 -6.35 33.36 11.15
CA PRO A 9 -6.63 32.16 10.37
C PRO A 9 -5.48 31.90 9.38
N VAL A 10 -4.38 31.32 9.88
CA VAL A 10 -3.47 30.59 9.00
C VAL A 10 -4.27 29.41 8.45
N SER A 11 -4.35 29.29 7.12
CA SER A 11 -5.01 28.18 6.43
C SER A 11 -4.75 26.87 7.17
N LYS A 12 -5.84 26.15 7.55
CA LYS A 12 -5.76 24.86 8.28
C LYS A 12 -4.81 23.87 7.60
N THR A 13 -4.57 24.03 6.30
CA THR A 13 -3.64 23.22 5.48
C THR A 13 -2.17 23.45 5.84
N LEU A 14 -1.74 24.65 6.23
CA LEU A 14 -0.32 24.96 6.54
C LEU A 14 0.03 24.79 8.03
N ALA A 15 -0.94 24.47 8.87
CA ALA A 15 -0.75 24.25 10.30
C ALA A 15 0.40 23.26 10.64
N PRO A 16 0.63 22.16 9.89
CA PRO A 16 1.73 21.23 10.17
C PRO A 16 3.13 21.86 10.14
N PHE A 17 3.35 22.90 9.32
CA PHE A 17 4.66 23.58 9.23
C PHE A 17 5.03 24.41 10.47
N ARG A 18 4.11 24.58 11.43
CA ARG A 18 4.42 25.15 12.75
C ARG A 18 5.31 24.22 13.56
N ASN A 19 5.20 22.91 13.36
CA ASN A 19 6.08 21.94 14.00
C ASN A 19 7.44 21.92 13.27
N LYS A 20 8.50 22.34 13.98
CA LYS A 20 9.86 22.44 13.43
C LYS A 20 10.39 21.08 12.94
N VAL A 21 10.06 19.99 13.62
CA VAL A 21 10.47 18.62 13.26
C VAL A 21 9.83 18.21 11.95
N PHE A 22 8.50 18.34 11.86
CA PHE A 22 7.77 18.02 10.63
C PHE A 22 8.28 18.86 9.47
N ARG A 23 8.40 20.18 9.65
CA ARG A 23 8.89 21.07 8.60
C ARG A 23 10.27 20.67 8.10
N SER A 24 11.23 20.42 9.01
CA SER A 24 12.60 20.07 8.63
C SER A 24 12.68 18.76 7.85
N ILE A 25 11.99 17.71 8.31
CA ILE A 25 12.03 16.40 7.63
C ILE A 25 11.25 16.48 6.32
N TRP A 26 10.07 17.11 6.31
CA TRP A 26 9.28 17.29 5.09
C TRP A 26 10.07 18.02 4.01
N THR A 27 10.68 19.17 4.30
CA THR A 27 11.48 19.90 3.30
C THR A 27 12.65 19.07 2.79
N ALA A 28 13.33 18.35 3.68
CA ALA A 28 14.46 17.50 3.32
C ALA A 28 14.03 16.31 2.43
N THR A 29 12.88 15.70 2.71
CA THR A 29 12.31 14.64 1.88
C THR A 29 11.89 15.15 0.50
N GLN A 30 11.37 16.39 0.37
CA GLN A 30 11.06 16.94 -0.96
C GLN A 30 12.33 17.16 -1.81
N ILE A 31 13.42 17.63 -1.19
CA ILE A 31 14.72 17.78 -1.85
C ILE A 31 15.24 16.42 -2.32
N SER A 32 15.25 15.40 -1.44
CA SER A 32 15.65 14.03 -1.79
C SER A 32 14.77 13.41 -2.87
N SER A 33 13.43 13.57 -2.80
CA SER A 33 12.51 13.09 -3.85
C SER A 33 12.78 13.72 -5.21
N LEU A 34 13.17 15.00 -5.25
CA LEU A 34 13.56 15.65 -6.50
C LEU A 34 14.84 15.03 -7.07
N GLY A 35 15.86 14.85 -6.23
CA GLY A 35 17.10 14.15 -6.59
C GLY A 35 16.85 12.74 -7.10
N TRP A 36 15.98 11.99 -6.43
CA TRP A 36 15.56 10.65 -6.83
C TRP A 36 14.96 10.60 -8.24
N LEU A 37 14.06 11.52 -8.57
CA LEU A 37 13.46 11.59 -9.90
C LEU A 37 14.49 11.95 -10.96
N VAL A 38 15.35 12.93 -10.69
CA VAL A 38 16.45 13.29 -11.60
C VAL A 38 17.35 12.09 -11.87
N GLN A 39 17.73 11.34 -10.82
CA GLN A 39 18.50 10.11 -10.96
C GLN A 39 17.75 9.04 -11.75
N THR A 40 16.45 8.84 -11.51
CA THR A 40 15.68 7.81 -12.24
C THR A 40 15.63 8.10 -13.74
N VAL A 41 15.50 9.38 -14.13
CA VAL A 41 15.61 9.82 -15.54
C VAL A 41 17.01 9.53 -16.09
N ALA A 42 18.05 9.88 -15.34
CA ALA A 42 19.44 9.66 -15.76
C ALA A 42 19.79 8.17 -15.88
N ILE A 43 19.37 7.33 -14.93
CA ILE A 43 19.56 5.86 -14.95
C ILE A 43 18.88 5.27 -16.19
N SER A 44 17.62 5.61 -16.42
CA SER A 44 16.83 5.06 -17.54
C SER A 44 17.43 5.45 -18.89
N TRP A 45 17.84 6.71 -19.05
CA TRP A 45 18.49 7.17 -20.27
C TRP A 45 19.90 6.59 -20.44
N LEU A 46 20.71 6.57 -19.38
CA LEU A 46 22.05 5.99 -19.40
C LEU A 46 22.01 4.52 -19.79
N MET A 47 21.06 3.75 -19.26
CA MET A 47 20.87 2.36 -19.67
C MET A 47 20.55 2.27 -21.17
N ALA A 48 19.68 3.14 -21.69
CA ALA A 48 19.33 3.16 -23.11
C ALA A 48 20.50 3.56 -24.02
N THR A 49 21.49 4.32 -23.52
CA THR A 49 22.67 4.71 -24.31
C THR A 49 23.79 3.68 -24.26
N ILE A 50 23.98 2.97 -23.14
CA ILE A 50 25.10 2.02 -23.00
C ILE A 50 24.71 0.56 -23.30
N SER A 51 23.43 0.20 -23.18
CA SER A 51 22.96 -1.17 -23.39
C SER A 51 22.39 -1.36 -24.79
N ALA A 52 22.87 -2.39 -25.48
CA ALA A 52 22.27 -2.88 -26.72
C ALA A 52 21.01 -3.74 -26.49
N SER A 53 20.72 -4.12 -25.23
CA SER A 53 19.56 -4.95 -24.87
C SER A 53 18.40 -4.09 -24.40
N ASP A 54 17.27 -4.16 -25.13
CA ASP A 54 16.02 -3.50 -24.79
C ASP A 54 15.41 -4.01 -23.47
N LEU A 55 15.62 -5.29 -23.18
CA LEU A 55 15.23 -5.88 -21.91
C LEU A 55 15.96 -5.23 -20.73
N MET A 56 17.27 -4.96 -20.85
CA MET A 56 18.02 -4.30 -19.79
C MET A 56 17.50 -2.88 -19.51
N VAL A 57 17.08 -2.16 -20.55
CA VAL A 57 16.45 -0.83 -20.42
C VAL A 57 15.15 -0.94 -19.63
N ALA A 58 14.28 -1.88 -19.99
CA ALA A 58 13.01 -2.08 -19.27
C ALA A 58 13.23 -2.58 -17.83
N LEU A 59 14.25 -3.41 -17.59
CA LEU A 59 14.60 -3.93 -16.27
C LEU A 59 15.03 -2.85 -15.27
N VAL A 60 15.37 -1.64 -15.70
CA VAL A 60 15.63 -0.51 -14.77
C VAL A 60 14.41 -0.23 -13.90
N GLN A 61 13.21 -0.26 -14.48
CA GLN A 61 11.97 -0.08 -13.74
C GLN A 61 11.68 -1.27 -12.83
N ALA A 62 11.99 -2.49 -13.29
CA ALA A 62 11.89 -3.69 -12.46
C ALA A 62 12.83 -3.62 -11.25
N ALA A 63 14.10 -3.26 -11.45
CA ALA A 63 15.09 -3.16 -10.39
C ALA A 63 14.66 -2.18 -9.29
N SER A 64 14.04 -1.06 -9.65
CA SER A 64 13.58 -0.05 -8.67
C SER A 64 12.30 -0.46 -7.93
N THR A 65 11.44 -1.27 -8.55
CA THR A 65 10.11 -1.65 -7.99
C THR A 65 10.10 -3.02 -7.31
N LEU A 66 10.95 -3.95 -7.74
CA LEU A 66 11.03 -5.31 -7.21
C LEU A 66 11.37 -5.35 -5.70
N PRO A 67 12.25 -4.50 -5.15
CA PRO A 67 12.45 -4.41 -3.70
C PRO A 67 11.17 -4.11 -2.95
N VAL A 68 10.31 -3.23 -3.49
CA VAL A 68 9.03 -2.88 -2.87
C VAL A 68 8.13 -4.11 -2.81
N PHE A 69 8.10 -4.96 -3.84
CA PHE A 69 7.33 -6.22 -3.83
C PHE A 69 7.75 -7.14 -2.68
N PHE A 70 9.05 -7.38 -2.52
CA PHE A 70 9.55 -8.28 -1.48
C PHE A 70 9.48 -7.67 -0.08
N LEU A 71 9.86 -6.40 0.05
CA LEU A 71 10.04 -5.77 1.36
C LEU A 71 8.74 -5.18 1.91
N SER A 72 7.75 -4.77 1.10
CA SER A 72 6.52 -4.13 1.63
C SER A 72 5.77 -5.00 2.63
N VAL A 73 5.76 -6.32 2.44
CA VAL A 73 5.14 -7.28 3.38
C VAL A 73 5.80 -7.23 4.75
N PHE A 74 7.11 -7.02 4.80
CA PHE A 74 7.89 -6.93 6.03
C PHE A 74 8.04 -5.50 6.54
N ALA A 75 7.94 -4.50 5.67
CA ALA A 75 8.27 -3.11 5.96
C ALA A 75 7.40 -2.51 7.05
N GLY A 76 6.09 -2.78 7.04
CA GLY A 76 5.19 -2.35 8.12
C GLY A 76 5.59 -2.95 9.47
N ALA A 77 6.02 -4.21 9.45
CA ALA A 77 6.40 -4.93 10.65
C ALA A 77 7.80 -4.52 11.16
N ILE A 78 8.70 -4.11 10.27
CA ILE A 78 9.97 -3.46 10.60
C ILE A 78 9.70 -2.08 11.23
N ALA A 79 8.80 -1.28 10.65
CA ALA A 79 8.45 0.04 11.16
C ALA A 79 7.72 0.01 12.52
N ASP A 80 7.10 -1.11 12.87
CA ASP A 80 6.43 -1.33 14.16
C ASP A 80 7.38 -1.84 15.25
N ASN A 81 8.38 -2.66 14.90
CA ASN A 81 9.29 -3.25 15.89
C ASN A 81 10.58 -2.44 16.11
N PHE A 82 11.01 -1.69 15.11
CA PHE A 82 12.18 -0.82 15.19
C PHE A 82 11.75 0.64 15.30
N SER A 83 12.62 1.51 15.84
CA SER A 83 12.28 2.92 15.86
C SER A 83 12.25 3.46 14.43
N ARG A 84 11.12 4.05 14.05
CA ARG A 84 10.87 4.57 12.69
C ARG A 84 11.96 5.54 12.22
N ARG A 85 12.50 6.32 13.16
CA ARG A 85 13.66 7.20 12.95
C ARG A 85 14.88 6.47 12.39
N TRP A 86 15.28 5.34 12.99
CA TRP A 86 16.44 4.58 12.53
C TRP A 86 16.16 3.82 11.25
N VAL A 87 14.91 3.38 11.03
CA VAL A 87 14.50 2.76 9.76
C VAL A 87 14.59 3.76 8.60
N MET A 88 14.05 4.98 8.77
CA MET A 88 14.18 6.05 7.77
C MET A 88 15.65 6.42 7.52
N PHE A 89 16.45 6.53 8.58
CA PHE A 89 17.87 6.84 8.47
C PHE A 89 18.62 5.78 7.65
N ALA A 90 18.41 4.49 7.95
CA ALA A 90 18.99 3.38 7.21
C ALA A 90 18.53 3.37 5.74
N GLY A 91 17.24 3.63 5.49
CA GLY A 91 16.68 3.73 4.15
C GLY A 91 17.38 4.81 3.30
N HIS A 92 17.49 6.04 3.82
CA HIS A 92 18.20 7.11 3.13
C HIS A 92 19.70 6.85 2.98
N CYS A 93 20.35 6.19 3.95
CA CYS A 93 21.75 5.78 3.79
C CYS A 93 21.93 4.78 2.63
N LEU A 94 21.02 3.83 2.46
CA LEU A 94 21.04 2.89 1.34
C LEU A 94 20.87 3.62 0.01
N ILE A 95 19.87 4.51 -0.10
CA ILE A 95 19.64 5.32 -1.30
C ILE A 95 20.90 6.17 -1.61
N ALA A 96 21.40 6.93 -0.63
CA ALA A 96 22.59 7.76 -0.80
C ALA A 96 23.82 6.94 -1.22
N SER A 97 24.02 5.76 -0.64
CA SER A 97 25.13 4.88 -0.99
C SER A 97 25.03 4.38 -2.43
N ALA A 98 23.83 4.04 -2.91
CA ALA A 98 23.60 3.62 -4.28
C ALA A 98 23.85 4.76 -5.27
N SER A 99 23.32 5.95 -4.98
CA SER A 99 23.49 7.17 -5.77
C SER A 99 24.96 7.61 -5.84
N MET A 100 25.66 7.57 -4.70
CA MET A 100 27.09 7.88 -4.62
C MET A 100 27.94 6.88 -5.41
N THR A 101 27.63 5.59 -5.30
CA THR A 101 28.35 4.54 -6.05
C THR A 101 28.10 4.68 -7.55
N LEU A 102 26.89 5.01 -7.99
CA LEU A 102 26.59 5.33 -9.39
C LEU A 102 27.39 6.53 -9.88
N MET A 103 27.39 7.63 -9.11
CA MET A 103 28.17 8.84 -9.42
C MET A 103 29.66 8.51 -9.60
N ILE A 104 30.27 7.80 -8.65
CA ILE A 104 31.68 7.41 -8.70
C ILE A 104 31.96 6.51 -9.90
N SER A 105 31.12 5.51 -10.14
CA SER A 105 31.29 4.55 -11.25
C SER A 105 31.23 5.22 -12.62
N VAL A 106 30.32 6.19 -12.77
CA VAL A 106 30.19 7.01 -13.99
C VAL A 106 31.37 7.96 -14.14
N GLY A 107 31.80 8.60 -13.05
CA GLY A 107 32.95 9.51 -13.08
C GLY A 107 34.28 8.81 -13.41
N LEU A 108 34.42 7.54 -13.00
CA LEU A 108 35.60 6.72 -13.26
C LEU A 108 35.47 5.86 -14.54
N GLY A 109 34.31 5.90 -15.21
CA GLY A 109 34.09 5.23 -16.49
C GLY A 109 33.84 3.71 -16.44
N PHE A 110 33.67 3.08 -15.26
CA PHE A 110 33.41 1.64 -15.12
C PHE A 110 31.90 1.31 -15.00
N VAL A 111 31.08 1.86 -15.89
CA VAL A 111 29.63 1.61 -15.84
C VAL A 111 29.27 0.35 -16.62
N SER A 112 28.52 -0.57 -16.00
CA SER A 112 27.93 -1.72 -16.67
C SER A 112 26.41 -1.80 -16.45
N PRO A 113 25.63 -2.37 -17.38
CA PRO A 113 24.19 -2.56 -17.19
C PRO A 113 23.82 -3.28 -15.88
N TRP A 114 24.56 -4.33 -15.52
CA TRP A 114 24.33 -5.07 -14.27
C TRP A 114 24.58 -4.22 -13.02
N LEU A 115 25.60 -3.37 -13.05
CA LEU A 115 25.87 -2.43 -11.95
C LEU A 115 24.72 -1.43 -11.78
N ILE A 116 24.19 -0.90 -12.90
CA ILE A 116 23.04 0.01 -12.87
C ILE A 116 21.81 -0.68 -12.25
N LEU A 117 21.50 -1.91 -12.67
CA LEU A 117 20.37 -2.67 -12.12
C LEU A 117 20.58 -2.99 -10.62
N GLY A 118 21.79 -3.42 -10.24
CA GLY A 118 22.12 -3.73 -8.85
C GLY A 118 22.00 -2.51 -7.93
N LEU A 119 22.49 -1.35 -8.36
CA LEU A 119 22.39 -0.11 -7.60
C LEU A 119 20.96 0.44 -7.59
N GLY A 120 20.21 0.31 -8.69
CA GLY A 120 18.78 0.61 -8.74
C GLY A 120 17.97 -0.24 -7.75
N PHE A 121 18.28 -1.54 -7.66
CA PHE A 121 17.70 -2.45 -6.67
C PHE A 121 18.05 -2.06 -5.24
N LEU A 122 19.32 -1.74 -4.96
CA LEU A 122 19.75 -1.26 -3.65
C LEU A 122 19.02 0.02 -3.22
N ALA A 123 18.87 0.96 -4.16
CA ALA A 123 18.17 2.20 -3.90
C ALA A 123 16.66 1.96 -3.69
N GLY A 124 16.05 1.04 -4.46
CA GLY A 124 14.68 0.57 -4.24
C GLY A 124 14.48 -0.10 -2.87
N CYS A 125 15.46 -0.84 -2.36
CA CYS A 125 15.42 -1.36 -0.98
C CYS A 125 15.36 -0.24 0.06
N GLY A 126 16.17 0.81 -0.14
CA GLY A 126 16.15 1.98 0.73
C GLY A 126 14.79 2.71 0.69
N PHE A 127 14.20 2.85 -0.50
CA PHE A 127 12.85 3.43 -0.66
C PHE A 127 11.78 2.59 0.05
N ALA A 128 11.79 1.27 -0.14
CA ALA A 128 10.82 0.34 0.46
C ALA A 128 10.84 0.36 2.00
N LEU A 129 11.98 0.68 2.61
CA LEU A 129 12.11 0.86 4.07
C LEU A 129 11.66 2.25 4.51
N ASN A 130 12.04 3.29 3.76
CA ASN A 130 11.81 4.68 4.15
C ASN A 130 10.33 5.08 4.07
N ASP A 131 9.66 4.75 2.97
CA ASP A 131 8.31 5.27 2.67
C ASP A 131 7.28 4.93 3.78
N PRO A 132 7.13 3.67 4.22
CA PRO A 132 6.21 3.33 5.31
C PRO A 132 6.61 3.95 6.64
N ALA A 133 7.92 4.01 6.94
CA ALA A 133 8.43 4.58 8.17
C ALA A 133 8.21 6.10 8.24
N TRP A 134 8.30 6.80 7.11
CA TRP A 134 8.00 8.22 7.01
C TRP A 134 6.52 8.49 7.25
N HIS A 135 5.64 7.79 6.53
CA HIS A 135 4.19 7.92 6.70
C HIS A 135 3.74 7.64 8.15
N ALA A 136 4.33 6.63 8.80
CA ALA A 136 4.03 6.32 10.20
C ALA A 136 4.56 7.39 11.17
N SER A 137 5.75 7.96 10.91
CA SER A 137 6.37 8.96 11.78
C SER A 137 5.58 10.27 11.87
N VAL A 138 4.78 10.61 10.85
CA VAL A 138 3.92 11.81 10.88
C VAL A 138 2.98 11.80 12.08
N GLY A 139 2.43 10.63 12.43
CA GLY A 139 1.54 10.45 13.58
C GLY A 139 2.25 10.58 14.94
N ASP A 140 3.56 10.36 14.98
CA ASP A 140 4.37 10.56 16.20
C ASP A 140 4.77 12.03 16.37
N ILE A 141 5.02 12.72 15.26
CA ILE A 141 5.51 14.10 15.25
C ILE A 141 4.38 15.11 15.49
N LEU A 142 3.18 14.85 14.96
CA LEU A 142 2.07 15.80 14.95
C LEU A 142 0.92 15.39 15.88
N HIS A 143 0.15 16.39 16.32
CA HIS A 143 -1.10 16.13 17.01
C HIS A 143 -2.13 15.55 16.04
N LYS A 144 -3.03 14.69 16.54
CA LYS A 144 -4.08 14.03 15.74
C LYS A 144 -4.89 14.99 14.85
N ARG A 145 -5.13 16.22 15.33
CA ARG A 145 -5.87 17.27 14.59
C ARG A 145 -5.14 17.78 13.34
N ASP A 146 -3.80 17.70 13.31
CA ASP A 146 -2.96 18.26 12.25
C ASP A 146 -2.54 17.21 11.21
N ILE A 147 -2.75 15.91 11.50
CA ILE A 147 -2.38 14.79 10.61
C ILE A 147 -3.05 14.89 9.23
N PRO A 148 -4.37 15.17 9.10
CA PRO A 148 -5.00 15.24 7.77
C PRO A 148 -4.37 16.32 6.88
N ALA A 149 -4.08 17.50 7.44
CA ALA A 149 -3.41 18.58 6.73
C ALA A 149 -1.98 18.18 6.32
N ALA A 150 -1.27 17.43 7.16
CA ALA A 150 0.07 16.94 6.85
C ALA A 150 0.06 15.92 5.70
N VAL A 151 -0.90 14.99 5.70
CA VAL A 151 -1.09 14.04 4.59
C VAL A 151 -1.41 14.77 3.29
N THR A 152 -2.24 15.82 3.32
CA THR A 152 -2.48 16.68 2.15
C THR A 152 -1.18 17.34 1.67
N LEU A 153 -0.37 17.92 2.57
CA LEU A 153 0.90 18.53 2.21
C LEU A 153 1.90 17.54 1.60
N MET A 154 1.98 16.33 2.13
CA MET A 154 2.82 15.27 1.57
C MET A 154 2.38 14.89 0.15
N SER A 155 1.09 14.71 -0.08
CA SER A 155 0.55 14.41 -1.41
C SER A 155 0.81 15.54 -2.40
N VAL A 156 0.58 16.81 -2.01
CA VAL A 156 0.86 17.97 -2.85
C VAL A 156 2.35 18.05 -3.20
N GLY A 157 3.23 17.90 -2.20
CA GLY A 157 4.67 17.90 -2.43
C GLY A 157 5.11 16.82 -3.41
N TYR A 158 4.65 15.58 -3.20
CA TYR A 158 4.97 14.45 -4.08
C TYR A 158 4.51 14.69 -5.53
N ASN A 159 3.30 15.23 -5.72
CA ASN A 159 2.80 15.54 -7.06
C ASN A 159 3.58 16.67 -7.74
N ILE A 160 3.96 17.72 -7.01
CA ILE A 160 4.82 18.80 -7.54
C ILE A 160 6.16 18.23 -8.00
N VAL A 161 6.81 17.46 -7.13
CA VAL A 161 8.11 16.84 -7.42
C VAL A 161 7.98 15.90 -8.63
N ARG A 162 6.92 15.10 -8.71
CA ARG A 162 6.63 14.21 -9.84
C ARG A 162 6.43 14.94 -11.18
N SER A 163 5.87 16.14 -11.17
CA SER A 163 5.67 16.91 -12.41
C SER A 163 6.92 17.66 -12.85
N VAL A 164 7.64 18.27 -11.90
CA VAL A 164 8.80 19.12 -12.20
C VAL A 164 10.10 18.30 -12.32
N GLY A 165 10.22 17.23 -11.54
CA GLY A 165 11.43 16.42 -11.43
C GLY A 165 11.93 15.85 -12.75
N PRO A 166 11.09 15.20 -13.57
CA PRO A 166 11.56 14.65 -14.83
C PRO A 166 11.99 15.70 -15.86
N ALA A 167 11.32 16.86 -15.87
CA ALA A 167 11.70 17.99 -16.71
C ALA A 167 13.10 18.50 -16.34
N LEU A 168 13.32 18.76 -15.04
CA LEU A 168 14.62 19.15 -14.51
C LEU A 168 15.67 18.06 -14.75
N GLY A 169 15.31 16.79 -14.58
CA GLY A 169 16.19 15.65 -14.80
C GLY A 169 16.67 15.56 -16.24
N GLY A 170 15.78 15.71 -17.23
CA GLY A 170 16.17 15.71 -18.63
C GLY A 170 17.03 16.91 -19.03
N VAL A 171 16.75 18.10 -18.48
CA VAL A 171 17.60 19.29 -18.69
C VAL A 171 18.98 19.09 -18.09
N ILE A 172 19.07 18.64 -16.83
CA ILE A 172 20.34 18.39 -16.15
C ILE A 172 21.16 17.35 -16.92
N LEU A 173 20.51 16.26 -17.30
CA LEU A 173 21.12 15.18 -18.06
C LEU A 173 21.64 15.66 -19.43
N ALA A 174 20.91 16.52 -20.13
CA ALA A 174 21.30 17.02 -21.43
C ALA A 174 22.43 18.04 -21.38
N VAL A 175 22.43 18.94 -20.38
CA VAL A 175 23.40 20.04 -20.29
C VAL A 175 24.66 19.61 -19.54
N PHE A 176 24.51 18.87 -18.45
CA PHE A 176 25.61 18.53 -17.53
C PHE A 176 25.96 17.03 -17.53
N GLY A 177 25.19 16.20 -18.24
CA GLY A 177 25.43 14.77 -18.35
C GLY A 177 24.92 13.93 -17.16
N PRO A 178 25.05 12.59 -17.24
CA PRO A 178 24.57 11.67 -16.20
C PRO A 178 25.27 11.86 -14.85
N LEU A 179 26.57 12.20 -14.86
CA LEU A 179 27.37 12.40 -13.64
C LEU A 179 26.77 13.48 -12.74
N ALA A 180 26.37 14.61 -13.31
CA ALA A 180 25.75 15.71 -12.57
C ALA A 180 24.40 15.33 -11.97
N ALA A 181 23.60 14.53 -12.69
CA ALA A 181 22.33 14.01 -12.19
C ALA A 181 22.53 13.09 -10.97
N PHE A 182 23.51 12.19 -11.02
CA PHE A 182 23.83 11.31 -9.88
C PHE A 182 24.44 12.07 -8.71
N ALA A 183 25.28 13.08 -8.98
CA ALA A 183 25.81 13.95 -7.94
C ALA A 183 24.71 14.74 -7.23
N LEU A 184 23.77 15.31 -7.98
CA LEU A 184 22.62 16.01 -7.40
C LEU A 184 21.80 15.07 -6.51
N ALA A 185 21.54 13.85 -6.95
CA ALA A 185 20.79 12.87 -6.17
C ALA A 185 21.53 12.47 -4.89
N ALA A 186 22.82 12.12 -4.99
CA ALA A 186 23.65 11.76 -3.84
C ALA A 186 23.72 12.89 -2.80
N VAL A 187 23.86 14.14 -3.23
CA VAL A 187 23.86 15.32 -2.34
C VAL A 187 22.47 15.57 -1.76
N SER A 188 21.42 15.42 -2.55
CA SER A 188 20.03 15.62 -2.11
C SER A 188 19.64 14.65 -0.98
N ASP A 189 20.15 13.41 -0.99
CA ASP A 189 19.90 12.43 0.07
C ASP A 189 20.62 12.74 1.39
N LEU A 190 21.65 13.60 1.39
CA LEU A 190 22.26 14.06 2.64
C LEU A 190 21.30 14.97 3.44
N ALA A 191 20.36 15.65 2.76
CA ALA A 191 19.38 16.50 3.41
C ALA A 191 18.50 15.72 4.42
N PRO A 192 17.78 14.64 4.05
CA PRO A 192 16.98 13.88 5.00
C PRO A 192 17.84 13.16 6.04
N ILE A 193 19.01 12.62 5.67
CA ILE A 193 19.95 12.01 6.63
C ILE A 193 20.30 13.01 7.74
N SER A 194 20.69 14.23 7.38
CA SER A 194 21.04 15.27 8.34
C SER A 194 19.84 15.76 9.16
N ALA A 195 18.66 15.90 8.55
CA ALA A 195 17.43 16.31 9.24
C ALA A 195 17.00 15.27 10.28
N ILE A 196 17.02 13.98 9.93
CA ILE A 196 16.67 12.86 10.83
C ILE A 196 17.71 12.71 11.95
N TRP A 197 19.00 12.89 11.63
CA TRP A 197 20.07 12.82 12.63
C TRP A 197 19.98 13.92 13.67
N ARG A 198 19.68 15.15 13.25
CA ARG A 198 19.59 16.32 14.16
C ARG A 198 18.30 16.33 14.97
N THR A 199 17.23 15.75 14.44
CA THR A 199 15.91 15.86 15.05
C THR A 199 15.58 14.67 15.93
N LYS A 200 15.06 14.93 17.13
CA LYS A 200 14.53 13.92 18.05
C LYS A 200 13.04 14.17 18.22
N TRP A 201 12.24 13.11 18.23
CA TRP A 201 10.82 13.16 18.58
C TRP A 201 10.46 11.95 19.43
N GLU A 202 9.48 12.12 20.32
CA GLU A 202 9.01 11.07 21.21
C GLU A 202 7.98 10.20 20.50
N VAL A 203 8.19 8.88 20.54
CA VAL A 203 7.22 7.91 20.03
C VAL A 203 6.21 7.65 21.14
N ARG A 204 4.94 7.96 20.90
CA ARG A 204 3.86 7.61 21.84
C ARG A 204 3.70 6.09 21.84
N SER A 205 4.09 5.44 22.94
CA SER A 205 3.88 4.01 23.14
C SER A 205 2.38 3.70 23.13
N SER A 206 1.95 2.79 22.25
CA SER A 206 0.61 2.22 22.31
C SER A 206 0.45 1.46 23.63
N PRO A 207 -0.66 1.64 24.38
CA PRO A 207 -0.92 0.91 25.62
C PRO A 207 -1.23 -0.58 25.40
N LEU A 208 -1.38 -1.01 24.15
CA LEU A 208 -1.67 -2.39 23.79
C LEU A 208 -0.36 -3.16 23.50
N PRO A 209 -0.19 -4.39 24.02
CA PRO A 209 0.97 -5.22 23.70
C PRO A 209 1.09 -5.46 22.19
N HIS A 210 2.31 -5.32 21.66
CA HIS A 210 2.61 -5.60 20.25
C HIS A 210 2.14 -7.01 19.85
N GLU A 211 1.43 -7.08 18.72
CA GLU A 211 1.01 -8.34 18.12
C GLU A 211 2.23 -9.06 17.52
N ARG A 212 2.29 -10.39 17.59
CA ARG A 212 3.37 -11.14 16.93
C ARG A 212 3.30 -10.88 15.43
N MET A 213 4.42 -10.46 14.85
CA MET A 213 4.60 -10.14 13.43
C MET A 213 4.03 -11.20 12.48
N THR A 214 4.26 -12.47 12.77
CA THR A 214 3.77 -13.60 11.98
C THR A 214 2.25 -13.75 12.06
N THR A 215 1.66 -13.61 13.24
CA THR A 215 0.20 -13.62 13.43
C THR A 215 -0.45 -12.43 12.73
N ALA A 216 0.16 -11.26 12.82
CA ALA A 216 -0.32 -10.04 12.16
C ALA A 216 -0.29 -10.16 10.62
N ILE A 217 0.80 -10.69 10.04
CA ILE A 217 0.91 -10.94 8.59
C ILE A 217 -0.12 -11.97 8.15
N HIS A 218 -0.24 -13.08 8.88
CA HIS A 218 -1.22 -14.12 8.58
C HIS A 218 -2.66 -13.59 8.60
N ASP A 219 -3.02 -12.82 9.63
CA ASP A 219 -4.36 -12.24 9.74
C ASP A 219 -4.64 -11.21 8.63
N GLY A 220 -3.63 -10.41 8.23
CA GLY A 220 -3.71 -9.51 7.09
C GLY A 220 -3.93 -10.25 5.76
N VAL A 221 -3.12 -11.27 5.48
CA VAL A 221 -3.26 -12.10 4.27
C VAL A 221 -4.60 -12.83 4.24
N ARG A 222 -5.03 -13.41 5.36
CA ARG A 222 -6.34 -14.08 5.48
C ARG A 222 -7.47 -13.09 5.21
N PHE A 223 -7.42 -11.90 5.80
CA PHE A 223 -8.42 -10.86 5.58
C PHE A 223 -8.49 -10.43 4.11
N THR A 224 -7.34 -10.11 3.51
CA THR A 224 -7.23 -9.72 2.10
C THR A 224 -7.71 -10.83 1.15
N ALA A 225 -7.43 -12.09 1.46
CA ALA A 225 -7.86 -13.23 0.65
C ALA A 225 -9.38 -13.50 0.75
N MET A 226 -9.99 -13.18 1.90
CA MET A 226 -11.41 -13.39 2.17
C MET A 226 -12.31 -12.22 1.74
N SER A 227 -11.79 -10.98 1.65
CA SER A 227 -12.54 -9.83 1.12
C SER A 227 -12.52 -9.83 -0.40
N LEU A 228 -13.70 -9.94 -1.01
CA LEU A 228 -13.85 -9.92 -2.46
C LEU A 228 -13.48 -8.54 -3.04
N GLU A 229 -13.86 -7.44 -2.38
CA GLU A 229 -13.54 -6.09 -2.88
C GLU A 229 -12.03 -5.84 -2.91
N ILE A 230 -11.34 -6.16 -1.81
CA ILE A 230 -9.90 -5.93 -1.68
C ILE A 230 -9.14 -6.82 -2.67
N ARG A 231 -9.54 -8.08 -2.82
CA ARG A 231 -8.95 -9.00 -3.80
C ARG A 231 -9.14 -8.50 -5.22
N ALA A 232 -10.35 -8.05 -5.58
CA ALA A 232 -10.66 -7.49 -6.90
C ALA A 232 -9.90 -6.19 -7.19
N ALA A 233 -9.75 -5.32 -6.19
CA ALA A 233 -8.97 -4.09 -6.28
C ALA A 233 -7.48 -4.39 -6.46
N THR A 234 -6.93 -5.29 -5.66
CA THR A 234 -5.52 -5.68 -5.71
C THR A 234 -5.15 -6.40 -7.00
N ALA A 235 -5.99 -7.31 -7.47
CA ALA A 235 -5.80 -8.00 -8.75
C ALA A 235 -5.79 -7.01 -9.92
N ARG A 236 -6.73 -6.04 -9.95
CA ARG A 236 -6.74 -5.01 -10.98
C ARG A 236 -5.54 -4.08 -10.91
N ALA A 237 -5.07 -3.72 -9.73
CA ALA A 237 -3.84 -2.92 -9.62
C ALA A 237 -2.61 -3.68 -10.10
N ALA A 238 -2.50 -4.99 -9.81
CA ALA A 238 -1.41 -5.82 -10.31
C ALA A 238 -1.46 -5.95 -11.85
N LEU A 239 -2.64 -6.21 -12.43
CA LEU A 239 -2.83 -6.29 -13.88
C LEU A 239 -2.60 -4.93 -14.56
N PHE A 240 -3.11 -3.85 -13.97
CA PHE A 240 -2.87 -2.49 -14.45
C PHE A 240 -1.38 -2.15 -14.38
N GLY A 241 -0.71 -2.45 -13.27
CA GLY A 241 0.74 -2.27 -13.10
C GLY A 241 1.53 -3.05 -14.15
N LEU A 242 1.15 -4.30 -14.41
CA LEU A 242 1.77 -5.13 -15.46
C LEU A 242 1.62 -4.50 -16.84
N ALA A 243 0.44 -4.01 -17.20
CA ALA A 243 0.19 -3.48 -18.54
C ALA A 243 0.72 -2.04 -18.72
N SER A 244 0.41 -1.15 -17.77
CA SER A 244 0.73 0.28 -17.86
C SER A 244 2.21 0.58 -17.74
N ILE A 245 2.99 -0.23 -16.99
CA ILE A 245 4.42 0.04 -16.75
C ILE A 245 5.23 0.10 -18.05
N SER A 246 4.74 -0.56 -19.13
CA SER A 246 5.28 -0.46 -20.48
C SER A 246 5.52 0.99 -20.93
N ILE A 247 4.60 1.91 -20.57
CA ILE A 247 4.70 3.34 -20.91
C ILE A 247 6.00 3.94 -20.41
N LEU A 248 6.38 3.69 -19.15
CA LEU A 248 7.59 4.27 -18.55
C LEU A 248 8.84 3.42 -18.79
N ALA A 249 8.71 2.09 -18.76
CA ALA A 249 9.83 1.16 -18.93
C ALA A 249 10.39 1.17 -20.35
N LEU A 250 9.54 1.35 -21.35
CA LEU A 250 9.95 1.37 -22.76
C LEU A 250 10.13 2.79 -23.31
N LEU A 251 9.78 3.85 -22.56
CA LEU A 251 9.90 5.23 -23.03
C LEU A 251 11.31 5.60 -23.53
N PRO A 252 12.42 5.23 -22.83
CA PRO A 252 13.75 5.53 -23.34
C PRO A 252 14.00 4.93 -24.73
N LEU A 253 13.49 3.71 -24.97
CA LEU A 253 13.58 3.03 -26.28
C LEU A 253 12.75 3.74 -27.34
N VAL A 254 11.53 4.20 -27.00
CA VAL A 254 10.70 5.00 -27.92
C VAL A 254 11.42 6.26 -28.35
N VAL A 255 12.09 6.95 -27.42
CA VAL A 255 12.83 8.18 -27.72
C VAL A 255 14.08 7.90 -28.56
N ARG A 256 14.84 6.87 -28.21
CA ARG A 256 16.09 6.48 -28.89
C ARG A 256 15.83 5.94 -30.30
N ASP A 257 14.89 5.01 -30.45
CA ASP A 257 14.75 4.20 -31.66
C ASP A 257 13.67 4.73 -32.61
N GLN A 258 12.53 5.18 -32.10
CA GLN A 258 11.42 5.68 -32.93
C GLN A 258 11.52 7.18 -33.20
N LEU A 259 11.66 7.99 -32.14
CA LEU A 259 11.75 9.45 -32.26
C LEU A 259 13.16 9.92 -32.62
N LYS A 260 14.16 9.03 -32.58
CA LYS A 260 15.58 9.29 -32.88
C LYS A 260 16.08 10.59 -32.25
N SER A 261 15.70 10.78 -30.99
CA SER A 261 15.86 12.04 -30.26
C SER A 261 16.74 11.85 -29.03
N GLY A 262 17.17 12.97 -28.44
CA GLY A 262 18.10 12.97 -27.29
C GLY A 262 17.42 13.06 -25.92
N PRO A 263 18.23 13.20 -24.85
CA PRO A 263 17.76 13.25 -23.46
C PRO A 263 16.84 14.45 -23.14
N ILE A 264 16.95 15.54 -23.89
CA ILE A 264 16.05 16.71 -23.75
C ILE A 264 14.61 16.30 -24.08
N VAL A 265 14.41 15.62 -25.22
CA VAL A 265 13.09 15.15 -25.63
C VAL A 265 12.57 14.11 -24.64
N TYR A 266 13.41 13.19 -24.17
CA TYR A 266 13.04 12.25 -23.13
C TYR A 266 12.53 12.95 -21.85
N GLY A 267 13.23 13.99 -21.39
CA GLY A 267 12.80 14.83 -20.27
C GLY A 267 11.48 15.54 -20.50
N ILE A 268 11.29 16.15 -21.69
CA ILE A 268 10.04 16.83 -22.07
C ILE A 268 8.86 15.86 -22.07
N LEU A 269 9.06 14.66 -22.62
CA LEU A 269 8.04 13.63 -22.68
C LEU A 269 7.63 13.13 -21.29
N LEU A 270 8.62 12.90 -20.40
CA LEU A 270 8.34 12.57 -19.00
C LEU A 270 7.67 13.74 -18.24
N ALA A 271 8.05 14.99 -18.54
CA ALA A 271 7.39 16.16 -17.99
C ALA A 271 5.92 16.24 -18.44
N GLY A 272 5.63 15.91 -19.71
CA GLY A 272 4.29 15.77 -20.23
C GLY A 272 3.48 14.73 -19.46
N PHE A 273 4.05 13.55 -19.23
CA PHE A 273 3.45 12.51 -18.38
C PHE A 273 3.16 13.01 -16.95
N GLY A 274 4.12 13.70 -16.33
CA GLY A 274 3.97 14.30 -15.00
C GLY A 274 2.92 15.42 -14.93
N MET A 275 2.82 16.24 -15.97
CA MET A 275 1.83 17.32 -16.09
C MET A 275 0.42 16.76 -16.23
N GLY A 276 0.24 15.75 -17.09
CA GLY A 276 -1.04 15.07 -17.24
C GLY A 276 -1.52 14.43 -15.94
N ALA A 277 -0.61 13.79 -15.19
CA ALA A 277 -0.89 13.31 -13.85
C ALA A 277 -1.34 14.45 -12.93
N PHE A 278 -0.61 15.56 -12.85
CA PHE A 278 -0.95 16.69 -11.97
C PHE A 278 -2.34 17.29 -12.26
N ILE A 279 -2.66 17.54 -13.53
CA ILE A 279 -3.98 18.05 -13.95
C ILE A 279 -5.08 17.08 -13.53
N ALA A 280 -4.87 15.78 -13.75
CA ALA A 280 -5.83 14.76 -13.33
C ALA A 280 -5.99 14.70 -11.80
N GLY A 281 -4.91 14.91 -11.04
CA GLY A 281 -4.92 14.97 -9.58
C GLY A 281 -5.78 16.12 -9.04
N MET A 282 -5.66 17.31 -9.65
CA MET A 282 -6.51 18.46 -9.32
C MET A 282 -7.98 18.22 -9.68
N GLY A 283 -8.25 17.57 -10.81
CA GLY A 283 -9.60 17.25 -11.28
C GLY A 283 -10.25 16.04 -10.60
N ASN A 284 -9.49 15.19 -9.90
CA ASN A 284 -9.94 13.91 -9.36
C ASN A 284 -11.17 14.04 -8.43
N GLY A 285 -11.20 15.09 -7.60
CA GLY A 285 -12.34 15.33 -6.70
C GLY A 285 -13.65 15.63 -7.44
N PHE A 286 -13.58 16.34 -8.57
CA PHE A 286 -14.75 16.61 -9.42
C PHE A 286 -15.15 15.35 -10.20
N LEU A 287 -14.18 14.67 -10.82
CA LEU A 287 -14.41 13.46 -11.61
C LEU A 287 -15.11 12.36 -10.81
N ARG A 288 -14.76 12.19 -9.53
CA ARG A 288 -15.39 11.21 -8.62
C ARG A 288 -16.83 11.56 -8.23
N LYS A 289 -17.23 12.83 -8.31
CA LYS A 289 -18.63 13.25 -8.06
C LYS A 289 -19.53 12.93 -9.26
N VAL A 290 -18.99 13.04 -10.47
CA VAL A 290 -19.78 12.90 -11.72
C VAL A 290 -19.76 11.46 -12.24
N THR A 291 -18.70 10.71 -11.98
CA THR A 291 -18.49 9.35 -12.52
C THR A 291 -18.21 8.35 -11.41
N SER A 292 -18.75 7.13 -11.55
CA SER A 292 -18.46 6.05 -10.60
C SER A 292 -17.01 5.58 -10.70
N GLN A 293 -16.43 5.15 -9.58
CA GLN A 293 -15.03 4.73 -9.49
C GLN A 293 -14.62 3.70 -10.56
N ASN A 294 -15.45 2.69 -10.83
CA ASN A 294 -15.15 1.69 -11.86
C ASN A 294 -15.09 2.27 -13.27
N ARG A 295 -16.03 3.16 -13.62
CA ARG A 295 -16.02 3.82 -14.93
C ARG A 295 -14.80 4.73 -15.07
N LEU A 296 -14.44 5.41 -13.99
CA LEU A 296 -13.27 6.29 -13.96
C LEU A 296 -11.97 5.49 -14.19
N VAL A 297 -11.80 4.35 -13.52
CA VAL A 297 -10.65 3.43 -13.74
C VAL A 297 -10.66 2.83 -15.14
N ALA A 298 -11.83 2.49 -15.69
CA ALA A 298 -11.94 1.97 -17.05
C ALA A 298 -11.53 3.03 -18.08
N PHE A 299 -12.05 4.26 -17.99
CA PHE A 299 -11.65 5.37 -18.87
C PHE A 299 -10.17 5.70 -18.74
N ALA A 300 -9.63 5.66 -17.52
CA ALA A 300 -8.22 5.87 -17.26
C ALA A 300 -7.33 4.76 -17.89
N SER A 301 -7.80 3.51 -17.87
CA SER A 301 -7.11 2.38 -18.52
C SER A 301 -7.17 2.50 -20.05
N VAL A 302 -8.30 2.93 -20.61
CA VAL A 302 -8.43 3.23 -22.04
C VAL A 302 -7.51 4.40 -22.45
N ALA A 303 -7.43 5.45 -21.63
CA ALA A 303 -6.51 6.57 -21.87
C ALA A 303 -5.03 6.11 -21.91
N CYS A 304 -4.63 5.20 -21.02
CA CYS A 304 -3.31 4.59 -21.06
C CYS A 304 -3.12 3.70 -22.31
N ALA A 305 -4.14 2.95 -22.73
CA ALA A 305 -4.08 2.10 -23.92
C ALA A 305 -3.91 2.95 -25.19
N VAL A 306 -4.65 4.06 -25.30
CA VAL A 306 -4.50 5.04 -26.39
C VAL A 306 -3.10 5.65 -26.38
N CYS A 307 -2.55 5.95 -25.19
CA CYS A 307 -1.17 6.40 -25.07
C CYS A 307 -0.18 5.35 -25.63
N CYS A 308 -0.28 4.08 -25.24
CA CYS A 308 0.57 3.01 -25.77
C CYS A 308 0.46 2.85 -27.28
N LEU A 309 -0.77 2.80 -27.83
CA LEU A 309 -0.99 2.69 -29.28
C LEU A 309 -0.42 3.90 -30.02
N SER A 310 -0.65 5.11 -29.51
CA SER A 310 -0.12 6.31 -30.12
C SER A 310 1.41 6.31 -30.12
N LEU A 311 2.06 5.89 -29.02
CA LEU A 311 3.52 5.76 -28.93
C LEU A 311 4.09 4.65 -29.82
N ALA A 312 3.30 3.63 -30.14
CA ALA A 312 3.70 2.55 -31.03
C ALA A 312 3.77 2.98 -32.51
N LEU A 313 2.95 3.98 -32.87
CA LEU A 313 2.72 4.40 -34.26
C LEU A 313 3.29 5.78 -34.60
N THR A 314 3.62 6.59 -33.59
CA THR A 314 4.03 7.99 -33.81
C THR A 314 5.54 8.17 -33.88
N SER A 315 5.99 8.90 -34.89
CA SER A 315 7.35 9.46 -34.95
C SER A 315 7.41 10.94 -34.55
N SER A 316 6.29 11.53 -34.13
CA SER A 316 6.16 12.97 -33.86
C SER A 316 6.24 13.28 -32.37
N VAL A 317 7.22 14.11 -31.98
CA VAL A 317 7.45 14.50 -30.57
C VAL A 317 6.22 15.20 -29.94
N PRO A 318 5.54 16.17 -30.59
CA PRO A 318 4.34 16.77 -30.03
C PRO A 318 3.21 15.77 -29.78
N VAL A 319 3.00 14.82 -30.71
CA VAL A 319 1.98 13.78 -30.57
C VAL A 319 2.33 12.86 -29.40
N ALA A 320 3.60 12.42 -29.30
CA ALA A 320 4.07 11.63 -28.17
C ALA A 320 3.89 12.35 -26.82
N ALA A 321 4.13 13.66 -26.77
CA ALA A 321 3.98 14.47 -25.57
C ALA A 321 2.51 14.56 -25.10
N ILE A 322 1.58 14.81 -26.02
CA ILE A 322 0.14 14.85 -25.74
C ILE A 322 -0.36 13.47 -25.29
N SER A 323 0.06 12.41 -25.98
CA SER A 323 -0.29 11.04 -25.63
C SER A 323 0.24 10.65 -24.26
N LEU A 324 1.46 11.04 -23.90
CA LEU A 324 2.01 10.81 -22.56
C LEU A 324 1.30 11.61 -21.48
N ALA A 325 0.86 12.84 -21.76
CA ALA A 325 0.02 13.57 -20.81
C ALA A 325 -1.29 12.83 -20.55
N LEU A 326 -1.94 12.29 -21.59
CA LEU A 326 -3.14 11.45 -21.45
C LEU A 326 -2.84 10.16 -20.66
N GLY A 327 -1.72 9.49 -20.96
CA GLY A 327 -1.27 8.30 -20.22
C GLY A 327 -0.97 8.60 -18.75
N GLY A 328 -0.33 9.74 -18.45
CA GLY A 328 -0.05 10.19 -17.09
C GLY A 328 -1.31 10.51 -16.28
N ALA A 329 -2.31 11.11 -16.91
CA ALA A 329 -3.62 11.33 -16.32
C ALA A 329 -4.31 10.00 -15.95
N GLY A 330 -4.37 9.06 -16.91
CA GLY A 330 -4.93 7.72 -16.68
C GLY A 330 -4.18 6.93 -15.61
N TRP A 331 -2.84 7.02 -15.61
CA TRP A 331 -2.00 6.42 -14.59
C TRP A 331 -2.37 6.91 -13.19
N LEU A 332 -2.41 8.23 -12.97
CA LEU A 332 -2.69 8.78 -11.65
C LEU A 332 -4.10 8.46 -11.17
N ILE A 333 -5.10 8.62 -12.06
CA ILE A 333 -6.50 8.33 -11.73
C ILE A 333 -6.66 6.88 -11.28
N THR A 334 -6.01 5.94 -11.96
CA THR A 334 -6.12 4.52 -11.61
C THR A 334 -5.46 4.22 -10.27
N TRP A 335 -4.21 4.65 -10.05
CA TRP A 335 -3.49 4.38 -8.81
C TRP A 335 -4.15 5.03 -7.59
N THR A 336 -4.48 6.32 -7.67
CA THR A 336 -5.19 7.01 -6.58
C THR A 336 -6.61 6.47 -6.41
N GLY A 337 -7.21 5.99 -7.48
CA GLY A 337 -8.49 5.30 -7.50
C GLY A 337 -8.48 4.08 -6.61
N ILE A 338 -7.67 3.11 -7.00
CA ILE A 338 -7.60 1.82 -6.34
C ILE A 338 -7.06 1.96 -4.91
N ASP A 339 -6.05 2.81 -4.68
CA ASP A 339 -5.48 3.06 -3.36
C ASP A 339 -6.54 3.54 -2.35
N VAL A 340 -7.32 4.57 -2.71
CA VAL A 340 -8.42 5.06 -1.86
C VAL A 340 -9.47 3.97 -1.63
N SER A 341 -9.79 3.19 -2.65
CA SER A 341 -10.77 2.11 -2.53
C SER A 341 -10.32 1.01 -1.57
N VAL A 342 -9.05 0.61 -1.62
CA VAL A 342 -8.47 -0.36 -0.67
C VAL A 342 -8.43 0.22 0.74
N GLN A 343 -8.10 1.51 0.89
CA GLN A 343 -8.09 2.19 2.18
C GLN A 343 -9.47 2.23 2.82
N LEU A 344 -10.51 2.58 2.05
CA LEU A 344 -11.88 2.68 2.54
C LEU A 344 -12.50 1.30 2.81
N ALA A 345 -12.21 0.30 1.98
CA ALA A 345 -12.68 -1.08 2.19
C ALA A 345 -11.98 -1.80 3.34
N SER A 346 -10.90 -1.22 3.89
CA SER A 346 -10.13 -1.86 4.95
C SER A 346 -10.51 -1.30 6.33
N PRO A 347 -10.92 -2.16 7.28
CA PRO A 347 -11.11 -1.76 8.66
C PRO A 347 -9.84 -1.16 9.27
N ARG A 348 -10.00 -0.20 10.19
CA ARG A 348 -8.90 0.53 10.83
C ARG A 348 -7.83 -0.38 11.48
N TRP A 349 -8.22 -1.57 11.92
CA TRP A 349 -7.31 -2.52 12.58
C TRP A 349 -6.41 -3.30 11.60
N VAL A 350 -6.75 -3.37 10.31
CA VAL A 350 -6.02 -4.15 9.28
C VAL A 350 -5.55 -3.31 8.08
N VAL A 351 -6.01 -2.06 7.94
CA VAL A 351 -5.73 -1.18 6.80
C VAL A 351 -4.25 -1.11 6.40
N GLY A 352 -3.33 -0.93 7.35
CA GLY A 352 -1.90 -0.85 7.04
C GLY A 352 -1.35 -2.14 6.42
N ARG A 353 -1.87 -3.30 6.83
CA ARG A 353 -1.46 -4.63 6.34
C ARG A 353 -2.06 -4.89 4.97
N THR A 354 -3.33 -4.55 4.80
CA THR A 354 -3.98 -4.62 3.49
C THR A 354 -3.26 -3.75 2.47
N LEU A 355 -2.94 -2.50 2.82
CA LEU A 355 -2.19 -1.59 1.95
C LEU A 355 -0.80 -2.13 1.61
N SER A 356 -0.11 -2.75 2.57
CA SER A 356 1.21 -3.36 2.34
C SER A 356 1.15 -4.50 1.32
N ILE A 357 0.14 -5.38 1.43
CA ILE A 357 -0.10 -6.46 0.45
C ILE A 357 -0.48 -5.90 -0.91
N TYR A 358 -1.34 -4.86 -0.92
CA TYR A 358 -1.74 -4.15 -2.13
C TYR A 358 -0.53 -3.53 -2.84
N TYR A 359 0.32 -2.77 -2.14
CA TYR A 359 1.52 -2.16 -2.71
C TYR A 359 2.53 -3.21 -3.16
N ALA A 360 2.68 -4.32 -2.40
CA ALA A 360 3.52 -5.43 -2.81
C ALA A 360 3.05 -5.97 -4.17
N LEU A 361 1.82 -6.48 -4.27
CA LEU A 361 1.30 -7.10 -5.50
C LEU A 361 1.25 -6.12 -6.67
N SER A 362 0.97 -4.85 -6.41
CA SER A 362 1.04 -3.76 -7.37
C SER A 362 2.46 -3.56 -7.94
N ALA A 363 3.46 -3.50 -7.07
CA ALA A 363 4.86 -3.42 -7.46
C ALA A 363 5.35 -4.69 -8.18
N GLY A 364 4.87 -5.87 -7.75
CA GLY A 364 5.12 -7.14 -8.42
C GLY A 364 4.56 -7.15 -9.85
N GLY A 365 3.36 -6.59 -10.05
CA GLY A 365 2.79 -6.35 -11.38
C GLY A 365 3.68 -5.47 -12.25
N MET A 366 4.14 -4.32 -11.73
CA MET A 366 5.04 -3.42 -12.47
C MET A 366 6.39 -4.08 -12.80
N ALA A 367 7.00 -4.82 -11.87
CA ALA A 367 8.25 -5.51 -12.11
C ALA A 367 8.10 -6.63 -13.15
N ALA A 368 7.04 -7.43 -13.05
CA ALA A 368 6.71 -8.47 -14.03
C ALA A 368 6.43 -7.87 -15.42
N GLY A 369 5.64 -6.79 -15.49
CA GLY A 369 5.35 -6.08 -16.73
C GLY A 369 6.60 -5.51 -17.39
N SER A 370 7.51 -4.92 -16.60
CA SER A 370 8.78 -4.41 -17.11
C SER A 370 9.62 -5.52 -17.75
N TRP A 371 9.67 -6.70 -17.13
CA TRP A 371 10.35 -7.87 -17.69
C TRP A 371 9.65 -8.43 -18.94
N ILE A 372 8.32 -8.61 -18.90
CA ILE A 372 7.52 -9.15 -20.01
C ILE A 372 7.62 -8.24 -21.23
N TRP A 373 7.28 -6.97 -21.09
CA TRP A 373 7.27 -6.04 -22.23
C TRP A 373 8.68 -5.72 -22.72
N GLY A 374 9.68 -5.70 -21.85
CA GLY A 374 11.09 -5.63 -22.26
C GLY A 374 11.54 -6.84 -23.07
N SER A 375 11.11 -8.04 -22.68
CA SER A 375 11.40 -9.28 -23.42
C SER A 375 10.69 -9.32 -24.77
N VAL A 376 9.44 -8.85 -24.83
CA VAL A 376 8.71 -8.73 -26.10
C VAL A 376 9.37 -7.70 -27.01
N ALA A 377 9.81 -6.56 -26.47
CA ALA A 377 10.52 -5.53 -27.24
C ALA A 377 11.83 -6.07 -27.83
N GLN A 378 12.61 -6.83 -27.03
CA GLN A 378 13.89 -7.39 -27.46
C GLN A 378 13.76 -8.53 -28.49
N ASN A 379 12.78 -9.43 -28.32
CA ASN A 379 12.67 -10.63 -29.15
C ASN A 379 11.77 -10.42 -30.38
N TYR A 380 10.85 -9.46 -30.35
CA TYR A 380 9.92 -9.17 -31.46
C TYR A 380 10.12 -7.75 -31.99
N SER A 381 9.55 -6.76 -31.31
CA SER A 381 9.74 -5.34 -31.62
C SER A 381 9.15 -4.45 -30.54
N LEU A 382 9.68 -3.23 -30.41
CA LEU A 382 9.13 -2.20 -29.52
C LEU A 382 7.64 -1.89 -29.82
N THR A 383 7.26 -1.83 -31.09
CA THR A 383 5.86 -1.59 -31.51
C THR A 383 4.94 -2.70 -31.02
N SER A 384 5.32 -3.98 -31.21
CA SER A 384 4.50 -5.12 -30.76
C SER A 384 4.35 -5.17 -29.24
N ALA A 385 5.38 -4.75 -28.49
CA ALA A 385 5.31 -4.64 -27.04
C ALA A 385 4.28 -3.58 -26.59
N LEU A 386 4.27 -2.41 -27.25
CA LEU A 386 3.34 -1.33 -26.93
C LEU A 386 1.90 -1.65 -27.35
N GLU A 387 1.70 -2.29 -28.51
CA GLU A 387 0.37 -2.76 -28.96
C GLU A 387 -0.18 -3.85 -28.05
N GLY A 388 0.66 -4.82 -27.67
CA GLY A 388 0.29 -5.85 -26.69
C GLY A 388 -0.07 -5.25 -25.33
N ALA A 389 0.70 -4.26 -24.86
CA ALA A 389 0.40 -3.56 -23.62
C ALA A 389 -0.91 -2.76 -23.67
N ALA A 390 -1.22 -2.15 -24.82
CA ALA A 390 -2.50 -1.49 -25.04
C ALA A 390 -3.66 -2.49 -24.98
N GLY A 391 -3.52 -3.65 -25.64
CA GLY A 391 -4.49 -4.75 -25.54
C GLY A 391 -4.70 -5.21 -24.10
N ALA A 392 -3.62 -5.39 -23.33
CA ALA A 392 -3.69 -5.73 -21.91
C ALA A 392 -4.40 -4.64 -21.08
N LEU A 393 -4.18 -3.35 -21.36
CA LEU A 393 -4.87 -2.24 -20.70
C LEU A 393 -6.37 -2.20 -21.01
N LEU A 394 -6.76 -2.54 -22.25
CA LEU A 394 -8.19 -2.68 -22.61
C LEU A 394 -8.83 -3.88 -21.90
N LEU A 395 -8.10 -4.99 -21.75
CA LEU A 395 -8.56 -6.12 -20.93
C LEU A 395 -8.71 -5.74 -19.45
N VAL A 396 -7.82 -4.90 -18.90
CA VAL A 396 -7.97 -4.36 -17.55
C VAL A 396 -9.21 -3.48 -17.43
N ALA A 397 -9.50 -2.64 -18.44
CA ALA A 397 -10.72 -1.84 -18.48
C ALA A 397 -11.97 -2.74 -18.48
N ALA A 398 -11.97 -3.79 -19.30
CA ALA A 398 -13.06 -4.78 -19.36
C ALA A 398 -13.20 -5.60 -18.07
N ALA A 399 -12.07 -5.96 -17.43
CA ALA A 399 -12.07 -6.66 -16.15
C ALA A 399 -12.74 -5.84 -15.03
N GLY A 400 -12.80 -4.50 -15.17
CA GLY A 400 -13.58 -3.63 -14.28
C GLY A 400 -15.09 -3.93 -14.27
N ILE A 401 -15.62 -4.62 -15.28
CA ILE A 401 -17.02 -5.09 -15.36
C ILE A 401 -17.21 -6.35 -14.51
N VAL A 402 -16.26 -7.30 -14.60
CA VAL A 402 -16.33 -8.61 -13.90
C VAL A 402 -15.88 -8.50 -12.44
N LEU A 403 -14.93 -7.62 -12.16
CA LEU A 403 -14.35 -7.37 -10.84
C LEU A 403 -14.67 -5.93 -10.41
N PRO A 404 -15.92 -5.56 -10.07
CA PRO A 404 -16.23 -4.18 -9.71
C PRO A 404 -15.54 -3.78 -8.38
N VAL A 405 -14.93 -2.58 -8.34
CA VAL A 405 -14.64 -1.90 -7.07
C VAL A 405 -16.00 -1.44 -6.59
N ARG A 406 -16.53 -2.05 -5.53
CA ARG A 406 -17.75 -1.52 -4.90
C ARG A 406 -17.37 -0.32 -4.04
N PRO A 407 -18.13 0.79 -4.08
CA PRO A 407 -17.97 1.85 -3.09
C PRO A 407 -18.26 1.26 -1.71
N TRP A 408 -17.36 1.50 -0.75
CA TRP A 408 -17.60 1.18 0.65
C TRP A 408 -18.61 2.18 1.21
N GLU A 409 -19.72 1.70 1.80
CA GLU A 409 -20.75 2.56 2.39
C GLU A 409 -20.34 2.99 3.81
N GLU A 410 -20.51 4.29 4.13
CA GLU A 410 -20.19 4.86 5.45
C GLU A 410 -20.94 4.17 6.61
N THR A 411 -22.08 3.55 6.33
CA THR A 411 -22.91 2.79 7.26
C THR A 411 -22.16 1.63 7.94
N ASP A 412 -21.10 1.09 7.30
CA ASP A 412 -20.26 0.04 7.88
C ASP A 412 -19.32 0.51 9.01
N GLN A 413 -19.22 1.82 9.25
CA GLN A 413 -18.22 2.42 10.16
C GLN A 413 -18.67 2.55 11.62
N GLU A 414 -19.95 2.37 11.94
CA GLU A 414 -20.42 2.45 13.33
C GLU A 414 -19.91 1.26 14.15
N SER A 415 -18.78 1.47 14.83
CA SER A 415 -18.30 0.56 15.86
C SER A 415 -19.27 0.61 17.03
N SER A 416 -20.23 -0.31 17.09
CA SER A 416 -21.01 -0.49 18.31
C SER A 416 -20.09 -0.99 19.41
N VAL A 417 -20.11 -0.28 20.54
CA VAL A 417 -19.29 -0.58 21.72
C VAL A 417 -19.57 -2.00 22.16
N PHE A 418 -18.60 -2.89 22.01
CA PHE A 418 -18.67 -4.24 22.58
C PHE A 418 -18.27 -4.15 24.05
N HIS A 419 -19.21 -4.45 24.94
CA HIS A 419 -18.91 -4.65 26.34
C HIS A 419 -18.50 -6.11 26.55
N PRO A 420 -17.26 -6.36 27.01
CA PRO A 420 -16.86 -7.73 27.32
C PRO A 420 -17.75 -8.30 28.42
N PRO A 421 -18.18 -9.56 28.31
CA PRO A 421 -18.95 -10.20 29.37
C PRO A 421 -18.11 -10.30 30.64
N ASP A 422 -18.77 -10.17 31.81
CA ASP A 422 -18.11 -10.37 33.09
C ASP A 422 -17.67 -11.85 33.22
N VAL A 423 -16.37 -12.06 33.33
CA VAL A 423 -15.79 -13.41 33.47
C VAL A 423 -15.35 -13.61 34.92
N ALA A 424 -15.79 -14.71 35.53
CA ALA A 424 -15.42 -15.05 36.91
C ALA A 424 -13.93 -15.42 37.10
N LEU A 425 -13.22 -15.68 36.00
CA LEU A 425 -11.80 -16.02 35.98
C LEU A 425 -10.95 -14.80 35.62
N ASP A 426 -9.85 -14.57 36.35
CA ASP A 426 -8.84 -13.56 35.98
C ASP A 426 -8.03 -14.02 34.75
N LEU A 427 -8.56 -13.71 33.56
CA LEU A 427 -7.95 -14.07 32.29
C LEU A 427 -6.87 -13.06 31.90
N LYS A 428 -5.61 -13.50 31.96
CA LYS A 428 -4.51 -12.79 31.29
C LYS A 428 -4.79 -12.66 29.78
N PRO A 429 -4.33 -11.60 29.09
CA PRO A 429 -4.57 -11.40 27.66
C PRO A 429 -4.17 -12.59 26.76
N ARG A 430 -3.15 -13.36 27.18
CA ARG A 430 -2.63 -14.54 26.44
C ARG A 430 -3.33 -15.86 26.81
N SER A 431 -4.29 -15.84 27.73
CA SER A 431 -5.02 -17.04 28.13
C SER A 431 -5.86 -17.56 26.97
N GLY A 432 -5.72 -18.84 26.64
CA GLY A 432 -6.52 -19.50 25.61
C GLY A 432 -6.09 -20.96 25.45
N PRO A 433 -6.60 -21.67 24.44
CA PRO A 433 -7.62 -21.24 23.47
C PRO A 433 -8.97 -20.94 24.13
N ILE A 434 -9.69 -19.92 23.64
CA ILE A 434 -11.05 -19.62 24.09
C ILE A 434 -12.03 -20.22 23.10
N VAL A 435 -13.00 -20.98 23.61
CA VAL A 435 -14.08 -21.59 22.84
C VAL A 435 -15.37 -20.83 23.17
N ALA A 436 -15.99 -20.28 22.14
CA ALA A 436 -17.29 -19.66 22.24
C ALA A 436 -18.33 -20.61 21.64
N LYS A 437 -19.40 -20.87 22.41
CA LYS A 437 -20.52 -21.72 22.03
C LYS A 437 -21.80 -20.91 22.10
N VAL A 438 -22.62 -20.99 21.05
CA VAL A 438 -23.94 -20.33 21.01
C VAL A 438 -24.96 -21.36 20.61
N GLU A 439 -26.07 -21.44 21.35
CA GLU A 439 -27.14 -22.39 21.11
C GLU A 439 -28.38 -21.67 20.57
N TYR A 440 -28.98 -22.23 19.53
CA TYR A 440 -30.14 -21.69 18.83
C TYR A 440 -31.25 -22.74 18.78
N LEU A 441 -32.45 -22.38 19.23
CA LEU A 441 -33.69 -23.11 18.98
C LEU A 441 -34.34 -22.57 17.70
N ILE A 442 -34.42 -23.40 16.66
CA ILE A 442 -34.90 -23.03 15.33
C ILE A 442 -35.99 -24.03 14.90
N SER A 443 -37.15 -23.54 14.47
CA SER A 443 -38.23 -24.36 13.90
C SER A 443 -37.89 -24.92 12.53
N GLU A 444 -38.55 -26.02 12.15
CA GLU A 444 -38.28 -26.69 10.87
C GLU A 444 -38.55 -25.80 9.65
N GLU A 445 -39.54 -24.91 9.72
CA GLU A 445 -39.91 -23.97 8.66
C GLU A 445 -38.80 -22.94 8.38
N ASN A 446 -37.99 -22.60 9.39
CA ASN A 446 -36.97 -21.57 9.31
C ASN A 446 -35.56 -22.10 9.06
N ILE A 447 -35.38 -23.42 8.91
CA ILE A 447 -34.05 -24.05 8.78
C ILE A 447 -33.27 -23.50 7.58
N GLU A 448 -33.90 -23.34 6.42
CA GLU A 448 -33.20 -22.90 5.21
C GLU A 448 -32.68 -21.46 5.34
N ALA A 449 -33.53 -20.56 5.85
CA ALA A 449 -33.16 -19.19 6.16
C ALA A 449 -32.03 -19.13 7.21
N PHE A 450 -32.15 -19.90 8.30
CA PHE A 450 -31.14 -20.00 9.34
C PHE A 450 -29.80 -20.48 8.77
N LEU A 451 -29.78 -21.54 7.96
CA LEU A 451 -28.55 -22.03 7.33
C LEU A 451 -27.94 -21.00 6.37
N GLY A 452 -28.78 -20.22 5.66
CA GLY A 452 -28.34 -19.08 4.85
C GLY A 452 -27.58 -18.04 5.68
N TYR A 453 -28.18 -17.56 6.77
CA TYR A 453 -27.54 -16.60 7.67
C TYR A 453 -26.31 -17.18 8.38
N MET A 454 -26.32 -18.46 8.74
CA MET A 454 -25.16 -19.14 9.35
C MET A 454 -23.97 -19.26 8.39
N ARG A 455 -24.19 -19.42 7.08
CA ARG A 455 -23.10 -19.34 6.08
C ARG A 455 -22.46 -17.95 6.08
N THR A 456 -23.27 -16.90 6.09
CA THR A 456 -22.79 -15.51 6.17
C THR A 456 -22.04 -15.27 7.49
N ARG A 457 -22.61 -15.69 8.62
CA ARG A 457 -22.00 -15.57 9.95
C ARG A 457 -20.65 -16.28 10.05
N ARG A 458 -20.54 -17.50 9.50
CA ARG A 458 -19.27 -18.24 9.43
C ARG A 458 -18.19 -17.43 8.72
N HIS A 459 -18.53 -16.82 7.57
CA HIS A 459 -17.59 -16.02 6.78
C HIS A 459 -17.14 -14.77 7.55
N VAL A 460 -18.10 -14.06 8.13
CA VAL A 460 -17.89 -12.84 8.93
C VAL A 460 -16.99 -13.10 10.15
N GLN A 461 -17.33 -14.10 10.98
CA GLN A 461 -16.53 -14.43 12.16
C GLN A 461 -15.14 -14.97 11.79
N SER A 462 -15.05 -15.78 10.73
CA SER A 462 -13.77 -16.28 10.22
C SER A 462 -12.85 -15.14 9.76
N ARG A 463 -13.41 -14.14 9.06
CA ARG A 463 -12.72 -12.91 8.66
C ARG A 463 -12.22 -12.11 9.87
N ALA A 464 -13.02 -12.04 10.94
CA ALA A 464 -12.69 -11.29 12.15
C ALA A 464 -11.67 -12.01 13.08
N GLY A 465 -11.46 -13.32 12.92
CA GLY A 465 -10.42 -14.07 13.64
C GLY A 465 -10.84 -15.43 14.18
N ALA A 466 -12.09 -15.85 14.01
CA ALA A 466 -12.55 -17.17 14.45
C ALA A 466 -11.81 -18.29 13.70
N ARG A 467 -11.53 -19.38 14.41
CA ARG A 467 -10.93 -20.61 13.91
C ARG A 467 -11.82 -21.80 14.27
N ASN A 468 -11.73 -22.88 13.49
CA ASN A 468 -12.50 -24.11 13.71
C ASN A 468 -14.00 -23.87 13.94
N TRP A 469 -14.59 -22.99 13.13
CA TRP A 469 -16.02 -22.70 13.20
C TRP A 469 -16.82 -23.92 12.74
N THR A 470 -17.75 -24.37 13.56
CA THR A 470 -18.64 -25.51 13.29
C THR A 470 -20.07 -25.19 13.68
N LEU A 471 -21.01 -25.75 12.93
CA LEU A 471 -22.43 -25.75 13.25
C LEU A 471 -22.88 -27.20 13.39
N GLN A 472 -23.47 -27.52 14.53
CA GLN A 472 -23.94 -28.86 14.88
C GLN A 472 -25.44 -28.85 15.08
N ARG A 473 -26.13 -29.91 14.67
CA ARG A 473 -27.54 -30.15 14.97
C ARG A 473 -27.62 -31.23 16.04
N ASN A 474 -28.39 -30.99 17.09
CA ASN A 474 -28.56 -31.96 18.15
C ASN A 474 -29.43 -33.14 17.66
N LEU A 475 -28.98 -34.37 17.92
CA LEU A 475 -29.67 -35.59 17.48
C LEU A 475 -30.86 -35.98 18.37
N GLN A 476 -30.87 -35.54 19.62
CA GLN A 476 -31.95 -35.77 20.58
C GLN A 476 -33.02 -34.68 20.50
N THR A 477 -32.62 -33.45 20.18
CA THR A 477 -33.51 -32.29 20.04
C THR A 477 -33.25 -31.62 18.68
N PRO A 478 -33.92 -32.05 17.60
CA PRO A 478 -33.61 -31.60 16.24
C PRO A 478 -33.79 -30.09 15.98
N SER A 479 -34.53 -29.39 16.84
CA SER A 479 -34.68 -27.93 16.80
C SER A 479 -33.48 -27.19 17.41
N LEU A 480 -32.61 -27.87 18.17
CA LEU A 480 -31.45 -27.29 18.82
C LEU A 480 -30.21 -27.37 17.92
N TRP A 481 -29.68 -26.20 17.61
CA TRP A 481 -28.46 -26.01 16.83
C TRP A 481 -27.39 -25.35 17.67
N THR A 482 -26.13 -25.78 17.49
CA THR A 482 -24.99 -25.28 18.25
C THR A 482 -23.94 -24.72 17.30
N GLU A 483 -23.69 -23.42 17.39
CA GLU A 483 -22.51 -22.77 16.84
C GLU A 483 -21.34 -22.95 17.80
N THR A 484 -20.16 -23.29 17.29
CA THR A 484 -18.93 -23.32 18.08
C THR A 484 -17.79 -22.76 17.27
N PHE A 485 -17.00 -21.88 17.87
CA PHE A 485 -15.76 -21.38 17.27
C PHE A 485 -14.69 -21.14 18.33
N ARG A 486 -13.43 -21.11 17.87
CA ARG A 486 -12.26 -20.95 18.74
C ARG A 486 -11.50 -19.69 18.41
N THR A 487 -10.91 -19.07 19.43
CA THR A 487 -9.91 -18.01 19.29
C THR A 487 -8.64 -18.40 20.05
N PRO A 488 -7.44 -18.05 19.55
CA PRO A 488 -6.19 -18.50 20.17
C PRO A 488 -5.98 -17.97 21.59
N THR A 489 -6.44 -16.73 21.85
CA THR A 489 -6.30 -16.07 23.16
C THR A 489 -7.54 -15.26 23.51
N TRP A 490 -7.70 -14.92 24.79
CA TRP A 490 -8.72 -14.01 25.29
C TRP A 490 -8.67 -12.66 24.59
N MET A 491 -7.46 -12.14 24.36
CA MET A 491 -7.31 -10.89 23.61
C MET A 491 -7.80 -11.02 22.17
N ASP A 492 -7.64 -12.18 21.53
CA ASP A 492 -8.15 -12.43 20.18
C ASP A 492 -9.68 -12.53 20.15
N PHE A 493 -10.32 -13.07 21.20
CA PHE A 493 -11.77 -13.05 21.36
C PHE A 493 -12.32 -11.62 21.48
N LEU A 494 -11.71 -10.81 22.34
CA LEU A 494 -12.10 -9.40 22.50
C LEU A 494 -11.89 -8.63 21.19
N ARG A 495 -10.75 -8.84 20.52
CA ARG A 495 -10.46 -8.24 19.22
C ARG A 495 -11.48 -8.65 18.17
N LEU A 496 -11.84 -9.94 18.08
CA LEU A 496 -12.84 -10.42 17.14
C LEU A 496 -14.13 -9.61 17.24
N ASN A 497 -14.66 -9.42 18.45
CA ASN A 497 -15.91 -8.68 18.66
C ASN A 497 -15.79 -7.18 18.38
N HIS A 498 -14.60 -6.59 18.57
CA HIS A 498 -14.30 -5.22 18.14
C HIS A 498 -14.08 -5.08 16.62
N ARG A 499 -13.77 -6.17 15.91
CA ARG A 499 -13.50 -6.18 14.46
C ARG A 499 -14.78 -6.31 13.61
N LEU A 500 -15.90 -6.72 14.20
CA LEU A 500 -17.20 -6.84 13.51
C LEU A 500 -17.80 -5.46 13.21
N THR A 501 -18.25 -5.25 11.96
CA THR A 501 -18.95 -4.03 11.53
C THR A 501 -20.41 -4.00 12.04
N ALA A 502 -21.11 -2.88 11.82
CA ALA A 502 -22.54 -2.79 12.10
C ALA A 502 -23.35 -3.81 11.27
N ALA A 503 -23.09 -3.89 9.95
CA ALA A 503 -23.71 -4.88 9.06
C ALA A 503 -23.40 -6.32 9.49
N ASP A 504 -22.18 -6.60 9.96
CA ASP A 504 -21.82 -7.92 10.51
C ASP A 504 -22.68 -8.29 11.73
N LYS A 505 -23.10 -7.30 12.53
CA LYS A 505 -23.95 -7.49 13.71
C LYS A 505 -25.44 -7.60 13.37
N GLU A 506 -25.91 -7.02 12.26
CA GLU A 506 -27.28 -7.25 11.76
C GLU A 506 -27.55 -8.72 11.45
N VAL A 507 -26.54 -9.46 10.96
CA VAL A 507 -26.64 -10.93 10.81
C VAL A 507 -26.98 -11.60 12.14
N GLY A 508 -26.44 -11.08 13.26
CA GLY A 508 -26.79 -11.51 14.60
C GLY A 508 -28.24 -11.21 14.97
N GLN A 509 -28.77 -10.05 14.59
CA GLN A 509 -30.16 -9.66 14.82
C GLN A 509 -31.15 -10.51 14.01
N HIS A 510 -30.83 -10.82 12.75
CA HIS A 510 -31.64 -11.74 11.96
C HIS A 510 -31.65 -13.16 12.54
N LEU A 511 -30.50 -13.65 13.01
CA LEU A 511 -30.44 -14.93 13.71
C LEU A 511 -31.21 -14.93 15.04
N LEU A 512 -31.25 -13.80 15.74
CA LEU A 512 -32.10 -13.61 16.93
C LEU A 512 -33.59 -13.67 16.57
N SER A 513 -34.01 -13.09 15.45
CA SER A 513 -35.42 -13.16 15.01
C SER A 513 -35.90 -14.54 14.60
N LEU A 514 -34.98 -15.44 14.23
CA LEU A 514 -35.29 -16.84 13.89
C LEU A 514 -35.25 -17.76 15.11
N HIS A 515 -34.85 -17.26 16.28
CA HIS A 515 -34.75 -18.02 17.51
C HIS A 515 -36.10 -18.06 18.24
N GLU A 516 -36.59 -19.26 18.56
CA GLU A 516 -37.89 -19.47 19.23
C GLU A 516 -37.79 -19.72 20.75
N GLY A 517 -36.58 -19.73 21.31
CA GLY A 517 -36.41 -19.88 22.76
C GLY A 517 -36.87 -18.64 23.54
N GLU A 518 -37.40 -18.85 24.74
CA GLU A 518 -37.86 -17.79 25.63
C GLU A 518 -36.73 -16.84 26.08
N VAL A 519 -35.48 -17.33 26.05
CA VAL A 519 -34.29 -16.57 26.44
C VAL A 519 -33.44 -16.35 25.20
N PRO A 520 -32.90 -15.14 24.98
CA PRO A 520 -32.03 -14.89 23.84
C PRO A 520 -30.78 -15.81 23.89
N PRO A 521 -30.30 -16.29 22.73
CA PRO A 521 -29.16 -17.18 22.63
C PRO A 521 -27.93 -16.55 23.30
N GLN A 522 -27.47 -17.18 24.38
CA GLN A 522 -26.32 -16.72 25.14
C GLN A 522 -25.03 -17.33 24.60
N THR A 523 -23.97 -16.54 24.57
CA THR A 523 -22.63 -17.04 24.24
C THR A 523 -21.98 -17.60 25.49
N VAL A 524 -21.84 -18.92 25.56
CA VAL A 524 -21.09 -19.60 26.62
C VAL A 524 -19.61 -19.60 26.24
N LEU A 525 -18.79 -19.02 27.11
CA LEU A 525 -17.34 -18.96 26.95
C LEU A 525 -16.66 -19.99 27.82
N SER A 526 -15.75 -20.76 27.22
CA SER A 526 -14.92 -21.73 27.93
C SER A 526 -13.47 -21.61 27.50
N ILE A 527 -12.55 -22.01 28.37
CA ILE A 527 -11.12 -22.05 28.06
C ILE A 527 -10.70 -23.50 27.91
N GLU A 528 -10.14 -23.83 26.74
CA GLU A 528 -9.69 -25.18 26.45
C GLU A 528 -8.40 -25.48 27.23
N ARG A 529 -8.36 -26.65 27.86
CA ARG A 529 -7.21 -27.17 28.61
C ARG A 529 -6.99 -28.60 28.17
N THR A 530 -5.77 -28.89 27.72
CA THR A 530 -5.34 -30.27 27.50
C THR A 530 -5.04 -30.92 28.84
N THR A 531 -5.28 -32.22 28.94
CA THR A 531 -4.99 -33.02 30.14
C THR A 531 -3.50 -33.36 30.28
N GLU A 532 -2.66 -32.92 29.34
CA GLU A 532 -1.21 -33.08 29.42
C GLU A 532 -0.66 -32.23 30.57
N ALA A 533 0.05 -32.89 31.49
CA ALA A 533 0.51 -32.34 32.75
C ALA A 533 1.28 -31.01 32.57
N ILE A 534 0.97 -30.07 33.46
CA ILE A 534 1.70 -28.81 33.63
C ILE A 534 3.18 -29.13 33.82
N ARG A 535 4.02 -28.95 32.80
CA ARG A 535 5.46 -28.80 33.02
C ARG A 535 5.65 -27.49 33.77
N THR A 536 5.77 -27.57 35.09
CA THR A 536 6.28 -26.53 35.96
C THR A 536 7.59 -26.03 35.37
N ARG A 537 7.57 -24.85 34.75
CA ARG A 537 8.79 -24.06 34.56
C ARG A 537 9.19 -23.57 35.95
N THR A 538 10.02 -24.34 36.63
CA THR A 538 10.79 -23.88 37.77
C THR A 538 11.70 -22.76 37.27
N SER A 539 11.28 -21.50 37.44
CA SER A 539 12.22 -20.39 37.32
C SER A 539 13.05 -20.39 38.60
N THR A 540 14.23 -20.99 38.55
CA THR A 540 15.34 -20.64 39.44
C THR A 540 15.69 -19.18 39.20
N ILE A 541 15.02 -18.27 39.91
CA ILE A 541 15.45 -16.89 40.05
C ILE A 541 16.30 -16.88 41.30
N PHE A 542 17.61 -16.91 41.08
CA PHE A 542 18.61 -16.59 42.09
C PHE A 542 18.23 -15.26 42.76
N SER A 543 18.02 -15.31 44.07
CA SER A 543 18.07 -14.18 44.96
C SER A 543 19.46 -13.53 44.86
N ARG A 544 19.53 -12.28 44.39
CA ARG A 544 20.64 -11.38 44.74
C ARG A 544 20.25 -10.64 46.01
N PRO A 545 21.09 -10.63 47.07
CA PRO A 545 20.87 -9.80 48.24
C PRO A 545 21.18 -8.33 47.92
N PRO A 546 20.68 -7.37 48.73
CA PRO A 546 20.80 -5.96 48.44
C PRO A 546 22.21 -5.46 48.73
N ARG A 547 22.81 -4.74 47.77
CA ARG A 547 23.77 -3.65 47.95
C ARG A 547 23.60 -2.63 46.84
#